data_AF-A0A2G9XNK0-F1
#
_entry.id   AF-A0A2G9XNK0-F1
#
_cell.length_a   1.000
_cell.length_b   1.000
_cell.length_c   1.000
_cell.angle_alpha   90.00
_cell.angle_beta   90.00
_cell.angle_gamma   90.00
#
_symmetry.space_group_name_H-M   'P 1'
#
loop_
_entity.id
_entity.type
_entity.pdbx_description
1 polymer ?
#
loop_
_entity_poly.entity_id
_entity_poly.type
_entity_poly.pdbx_seq_one_letter_code
_entity_poly.pdbx_strand_id
1 'polypeptide(L)'
;MGARNSNQTMPFVIKTARTYDPDPAHNEQVTMLALALFDGLRVLHGYGPGERRLLTIAARLHDIGWSRVVSGKHHKLSCNMIQELDIPGLDEQDRFACALVARYHTKALPDASRHRRFKSLDNDRRTAVEWLAGMLRVADGLDCNHAHLIRRLTCTVSGKVITI
;
A
#
# COMPACT_ATOMS: atom_id res chain seq x y z
N MET A 1 -22.62 2.26 -14.37
CA MET A 1 -22.82 2.33 -12.90
C MET A 1 -21.52 2.60 -12.11
N GLY A 2 -20.31 2.47 -12.70
CA GLY A 2 -19.03 2.56 -11.96
C GLY A 2 -18.51 3.95 -11.57
N ALA A 3 -18.90 5.03 -12.25
CA ALA A 3 -18.29 6.36 -12.02
C ALA A 3 -18.79 7.10 -10.77
N ARG A 4 -19.96 6.75 -10.20
CA ARG A 4 -20.49 7.40 -8.97
C ARG A 4 -19.82 6.89 -7.70
N ASN A 5 -19.32 5.65 -7.70
CA ASN A 5 -18.68 5.04 -6.52
C ASN A 5 -17.21 5.44 -6.36
N SER A 6 -16.51 5.79 -7.44
CA SER A 6 -15.10 6.22 -7.38
C SER A 6 -14.91 7.54 -6.63
N ASN A 7 -15.88 8.45 -6.68
CA ASN A 7 -15.83 9.73 -5.95
C ASN A 7 -15.95 9.54 -4.42
N GLN A 8 -16.43 8.38 -3.96
CA GLN A 8 -16.61 8.09 -2.53
C GLN A 8 -15.46 7.26 -1.94
N THR A 9 -14.58 6.70 -2.77
CA THR A 9 -13.48 5.84 -2.31
C THR A 9 -12.55 6.57 -1.35
N MET A 10 -11.95 7.68 -1.78
CA MET A 10 -10.95 8.37 -0.96
C MET A 10 -11.54 9.00 0.31
N PRO A 11 -12.72 9.63 0.30
CA PRO A 11 -13.39 10.03 1.53
C PRO A 11 -13.57 8.88 2.53
N PHE A 12 -14.00 7.70 2.06
CA PHE A 12 -14.12 6.50 2.89
C PHE A 12 -12.76 6.06 3.46
N VAL A 13 -11.74 5.97 2.61
CA VAL A 13 -10.38 5.54 2.99
C VAL A 13 -9.75 6.49 4.00
N ILE A 14 -9.83 7.80 3.78
CA ILE A 14 -9.31 8.82 4.70
C ILE A 14 -10.04 8.76 6.04
N LYS A 15 -11.37 8.63 6.03
CA LYS A 15 -12.15 8.49 7.28
C LYS A 15 -11.74 7.23 8.03
N THR A 16 -11.55 6.11 7.33
CA THR A 16 -11.14 4.83 7.91
C THR A 16 -9.76 4.94 8.53
N ALA A 17 -8.79 5.48 7.80
CA ALA A 17 -7.43 5.71 8.29
C ALA A 17 -7.45 6.55 9.58
N ARG A 18 -8.14 7.70 9.58
CA ARG A 18 -8.28 8.55 10.78
C ARG A 18 -8.95 7.87 11.98
N THR A 19 -9.77 6.85 11.74
CA THR A 19 -10.48 6.13 12.80
C THR A 19 -9.58 5.09 13.48
N TYR A 20 -8.66 4.47 12.73
CA TYR A 20 -7.94 3.28 13.19
C TYR A 20 -6.41 3.42 13.19
N ASP A 21 -5.84 4.37 12.45
CA ASP A 21 -4.42 4.63 12.43
C ASP A 21 -4.06 5.59 13.58
N PRO A 22 -3.19 5.19 14.53
CA PRO A 22 -2.79 6.04 15.65
C PRO A 22 -1.88 7.21 15.22
N ASP A 23 -1.29 7.18 14.03
CA ASP A 23 -0.40 8.22 13.52
C ASP A 23 -0.78 8.66 12.10
N PRO A 24 -1.77 9.55 11.97
CA PRO A 24 -2.19 10.08 10.67
C PRO A 24 -1.09 10.85 9.92
N ALA A 25 -0.11 11.44 10.62
CA ALA A 25 0.95 12.22 10.01
C ALA A 25 1.96 11.30 9.31
N HIS A 26 2.35 10.21 9.98
CA HIS A 26 3.16 9.16 9.39
C HIS A 26 2.46 8.51 8.18
N ASN A 27 1.19 8.19 8.32
CA ASN A 27 0.37 7.67 7.23
C ASN A 27 0.38 8.57 5.98
N GLU A 28 0.20 9.88 6.17
CA GLU A 28 0.25 10.89 5.12
C GLU A 28 1.62 10.93 4.44
N GLN A 29 2.68 10.93 5.24
CA GLN A 29 4.05 10.98 4.79
C GLN A 29 4.43 9.74 3.97
N VAL A 30 4.16 8.54 4.49
CA VAL A 30 4.43 7.27 3.79
C VAL A 30 3.63 7.18 2.49
N THR A 31 2.37 7.61 2.49
CA THR A 31 1.57 7.65 1.25
C THR A 31 2.18 8.58 0.20
N MET A 32 2.63 9.77 0.61
CA MET A 32 3.27 10.72 -0.30
C MET A 32 4.55 10.14 -0.91
N LEU A 33 5.42 9.55 -0.08
CA LEU A 33 6.67 8.93 -0.52
C LEU A 33 6.43 7.71 -1.44
N ALA A 34 5.47 6.85 -1.11
CA ALA A 34 5.12 5.68 -1.92
C ALA A 34 4.64 6.08 -3.32
N LEU A 35 3.84 7.15 -3.43
CA LEU A 35 3.39 7.67 -4.71
C LEU A 35 4.50 8.35 -5.51
N ALA A 36 5.43 9.04 -4.84
CA ALA A 36 6.63 9.58 -5.50
C ALA A 36 7.51 8.46 -6.08
N LEU A 37 7.67 7.36 -5.34
CA LEU A 37 8.36 6.15 -5.84
C LEU A 37 7.63 5.54 -7.04
N PHE A 38 6.31 5.39 -6.98
CA PHE A 38 5.51 4.88 -8.10
C PHE A 38 5.71 5.74 -9.35
N ASP A 39 5.51 7.05 -9.23
CA ASP A 39 5.59 7.96 -10.37
C ASP A 39 7.03 8.01 -10.94
N GLY A 40 8.05 7.97 -10.07
CA GLY A 40 9.46 7.97 -10.47
C GLY A 40 9.98 6.65 -11.06
N LEU A 41 9.33 5.52 -10.77
CA LEU A 41 9.73 4.20 -11.26
C LEU A 41 8.86 3.69 -12.41
N ARG A 42 7.98 4.53 -12.96
CA ARG A 42 7.04 4.17 -14.03
C ARG A 42 7.69 3.52 -15.25
N VAL A 43 8.92 3.93 -15.60
CA VAL A 43 9.68 3.35 -16.71
C VAL A 43 10.02 1.87 -16.51
N LEU A 44 10.07 1.40 -15.25
CA LEU A 44 10.39 0.01 -14.91
C LEU A 44 9.13 -0.87 -14.83
N HIS A 45 8.07 -0.38 -14.19
CA HIS A 45 6.90 -1.20 -13.91
C HIS A 45 5.75 -1.03 -14.91
N GLY A 46 5.70 0.05 -15.69
CA GLY A 46 4.70 0.26 -16.75
C GLY A 46 3.25 0.53 -16.31
N TYR A 47 2.91 0.29 -15.04
CA TYR A 47 1.56 0.48 -14.49
C TYR A 47 0.96 1.89 -14.62
N GLY A 48 -0.36 1.95 -14.50
CA GLY A 48 -1.17 3.14 -14.76
C GLY A 48 -1.97 3.62 -13.54
N PRO A 49 -3.05 4.40 -13.78
CA PRO A 49 -3.87 4.97 -12.71
C PRO A 49 -4.53 3.95 -11.78
N GLY A 50 -4.81 2.73 -12.27
CA GLY A 50 -5.42 1.66 -11.48
C GLY A 50 -4.52 1.21 -10.33
N GLU A 51 -3.29 0.80 -10.63
CA GLU A 51 -2.32 0.36 -9.64
C GLU A 51 -1.86 1.53 -8.75
N ARG A 52 -1.76 2.74 -9.31
CA ARG A 52 -1.48 3.94 -8.52
C ARG A 52 -2.58 4.18 -7.46
N ARG A 53 -3.84 4.01 -7.84
CA ARG A 53 -4.97 4.10 -6.91
C ARG A 53 -4.94 2.97 -5.89
N LEU A 54 -4.62 1.75 -6.31
CA LEU A 54 -4.48 0.61 -5.41
C LEU A 54 -3.39 0.86 -4.35
N LEU A 55 -2.21 1.35 -4.77
CA LEU A 55 -1.13 1.76 -3.87
C LEU A 55 -1.55 2.88 -2.93
N THR A 56 -2.24 3.89 -3.45
CA THR A 56 -2.76 5.01 -2.62
C THR A 56 -3.61 4.48 -1.48
N ILE A 57 -4.54 3.56 -1.77
CA ILE A 57 -5.45 3.00 -0.76
C ILE A 57 -4.68 2.12 0.22
N ALA A 58 -3.80 1.25 -0.26
CA ALA A 58 -3.00 0.38 0.59
C ALA A 58 -2.08 1.17 1.53
N ALA A 59 -1.41 2.21 1.02
CA ALA A 59 -0.56 3.10 1.81
C ALA A 59 -1.36 3.86 2.86
N ARG A 60 -2.58 4.31 2.55
CA ARG A 60 -3.46 4.95 3.53
C ARG A 60 -3.98 4.02 4.61
N LEU A 61 -3.96 2.72 4.39
CA LEU A 61 -4.53 1.74 5.32
C LEU A 61 -3.49 0.78 5.90
N HIS A 62 -2.20 0.97 5.64
CA HIS A 62 -1.17 -0.03 5.96
C HIS A 62 -1.04 -0.28 7.47
N ASP A 63 -1.34 0.73 8.28
CA ASP A 63 -1.12 0.73 9.73
C ASP A 63 -2.38 0.76 10.59
N ILE A 64 -3.57 0.63 9.99
CA ILE A 64 -4.85 0.58 10.72
C ILE A 64 -4.94 -0.60 11.70
N GLY A 65 -4.15 -1.65 11.50
CA GLY A 65 -4.03 -2.80 12.39
C GLY A 65 -3.45 -2.47 13.76
N TRP A 66 -2.78 -1.32 13.93
CA TRP A 66 -2.33 -0.84 15.24
C TRP A 66 -3.49 -0.63 16.22
N SER A 67 -4.68 -0.24 15.74
CA SER A 67 -5.89 -0.12 16.58
C SER A 67 -6.32 -1.41 17.27
N ARG A 68 -5.91 -2.58 16.74
CA ARG A 68 -6.29 -3.90 17.26
C ARG A 68 -5.10 -4.69 17.79
N VAL A 69 -3.89 -4.13 17.78
CA VAL A 69 -2.69 -4.91 18.07
C VAL A 69 -2.58 -5.17 19.58
N VAL A 70 -2.40 -6.44 19.93
CA VAL A 70 -1.95 -6.86 21.28
C VAL A 70 -0.45 -7.16 21.27
N SER A 71 0.11 -7.63 20.15
CA SER A 71 1.56 -7.72 19.91
C SER A 71 1.94 -7.84 18.43
N GLY A 72 2.96 -7.07 18.00
CA GLY A 72 3.90 -7.31 16.89
C GLY A 72 3.39 -7.75 15.50
N LYS A 73 2.09 -7.69 15.22
CA LYS A 73 1.45 -8.28 14.02
C LYS A 73 0.48 -7.32 13.33
N HIS A 74 0.65 -6.01 13.51
CA HIS A 74 -0.25 -4.99 12.97
C HIS A 74 -0.45 -5.14 11.46
N HIS A 75 0.61 -5.38 10.69
CA HIS A 75 0.52 -5.60 9.24
C HIS A 75 -0.41 -6.76 8.82
N LYS A 76 -0.51 -7.83 9.63
CA LYS A 76 -1.46 -8.94 9.38
C LYS A 76 -2.89 -8.53 9.76
N LEU A 77 -3.05 -7.71 10.79
CA LEU A 77 -4.35 -7.16 11.21
C LEU A 77 -4.86 -6.14 10.20
N SER A 78 -4.02 -5.20 9.74
CA SER A 78 -4.35 -4.27 8.65
C SER A 78 -4.82 -5.03 7.41
N CYS A 79 -4.11 -6.10 7.02
CA CYS A 79 -4.53 -6.98 5.93
C CYS A 79 -5.94 -7.55 6.13
N ASN A 80 -6.24 -8.10 7.31
CA ASN A 80 -7.57 -8.65 7.59
C ASN A 80 -8.63 -7.56 7.61
N MET A 81 -8.37 -6.43 8.27
CA MET A 81 -9.27 -5.28 8.33
C MET A 81 -9.60 -4.78 6.93
N ILE A 82 -8.61 -4.58 6.05
CA ILE A 82 -8.83 -4.14 4.67
C ILE A 82 -9.72 -5.13 3.90
N GLN A 83 -9.57 -6.44 4.09
CA GLN A 83 -10.44 -7.44 3.43
C GLN A 83 -11.88 -7.40 3.94
N GLU A 84 -12.10 -7.00 5.20
CA GLU A 84 -13.42 -6.88 5.83
C GLU A 84 -14.14 -5.56 5.45
N LEU A 85 -13.43 -4.55 4.92
CA LEU A 85 -14.02 -3.26 4.57
C LEU A 85 -14.76 -3.29 3.23
N ASP A 86 -15.93 -2.67 3.16
CA ASP A 86 -16.62 -2.39 1.90
C ASP A 86 -16.15 -1.06 1.30
N ILE A 87 -14.92 -1.07 0.76
CA ILE A 87 -14.30 0.11 0.15
C ILE A 87 -15.04 0.46 -1.16
N PRO A 88 -15.71 1.63 -1.27
CA PRO A 88 -16.46 1.98 -2.47
C PRO A 88 -15.59 1.98 -3.72
N GLY A 89 -16.03 1.29 -4.78
CA GLY A 89 -15.32 1.26 -6.07
C GLY A 89 -14.06 0.40 -6.08
N LEU A 90 -13.90 -0.53 -5.13
CA LEU A 90 -13.02 -1.68 -5.22
C LEU A 90 -13.89 -2.93 -5.30
N ASP A 91 -13.59 -3.82 -6.23
CA ASP A 91 -14.15 -5.17 -6.19
C ASP A 91 -13.40 -6.05 -5.18
N GLU A 92 -13.85 -7.29 -5.01
CA GLU A 92 -13.25 -8.23 -4.07
C GLU A 92 -11.79 -8.53 -4.41
N GLN A 93 -11.44 -8.65 -5.70
CA GLN A 93 -10.09 -8.98 -6.12
C GLN A 93 -9.12 -7.81 -5.90
N ASP A 94 -9.55 -6.59 -6.19
CA ASP A 94 -8.78 -5.37 -5.95
C ASP A 94 -8.64 -5.10 -4.46
N ARG A 95 -9.69 -5.30 -3.67
CA ARG A 95 -9.61 -5.23 -2.20
C ARG A 95 -8.65 -6.27 -1.65
N PHE A 96 -8.67 -7.48 -2.19
CA PHE A 96 -7.76 -8.54 -1.78
C PHE A 96 -6.29 -8.22 -2.12
N ALA A 97 -6.02 -7.71 -3.32
CA ALA A 97 -4.69 -7.23 -3.71
C ALA A 97 -4.24 -6.05 -2.83
N CYS A 98 -5.11 -5.07 -2.58
CA CYS A 98 -4.87 -3.93 -1.68
C CYS A 98 -4.46 -4.40 -0.29
N ALA A 99 -5.19 -5.37 0.27
CA ALA A 99 -4.89 -5.94 1.57
C ALA A 99 -3.54 -6.64 1.62
N LEU A 100 -3.11 -7.28 0.52
CA LEU A 100 -1.80 -7.92 0.42
C LEU A 100 -0.67 -6.90 0.26
N VAL A 101 -0.88 -5.81 -0.49
CA VAL A 101 0.09 -4.69 -0.54
C VAL A 101 0.34 -4.15 0.86
N ALA A 102 -0.72 -3.84 1.61
CA ALA A 102 -0.63 -3.40 3.01
C ALA A 102 0.02 -4.47 3.91
N ARG A 103 -0.28 -5.77 3.72
CA ARG A 103 0.31 -6.85 4.52
C ARG A 103 1.83 -6.91 4.44
N TYR A 104 2.36 -6.66 3.25
CA TYR A 104 3.75 -6.88 2.89
C TYR A 104 4.60 -5.61 2.97
N HIS A 105 4.05 -4.50 3.50
CA HIS A 105 4.83 -3.29 3.77
C HIS A 105 5.95 -3.52 4.79
N THR A 106 5.90 -4.60 5.60
CA THR A 106 6.93 -4.92 6.59
C THR A 106 7.07 -6.43 6.80
N LYS A 107 8.15 -6.83 7.50
CA LYS A 107 8.50 -8.22 7.82
C LYS A 107 8.71 -9.09 6.56
N ALA A 108 7.93 -10.15 6.39
CA ALA A 108 8.13 -11.12 5.33
C ALA A 108 7.78 -10.54 3.96
N LEU A 109 8.58 -10.85 2.95
CA LEU A 109 8.27 -10.51 1.56
C LEU A 109 7.12 -11.37 1.01
N PRO A 110 6.45 -10.95 -0.09
CA PRO A 110 5.56 -11.82 -0.85
C PRO A 110 6.29 -13.12 -1.24
N ASP A 111 5.64 -14.26 -1.02
CA ASP A 111 6.24 -15.58 -1.25
C ASP A 111 5.12 -16.60 -1.55
N ALA A 112 4.99 -17.01 -2.80
CA ALA A 112 3.94 -17.92 -3.23
C ALA A 112 4.13 -19.36 -2.73
N SER A 113 5.33 -19.74 -2.29
CA SER A 113 5.60 -21.06 -1.71
C SER A 113 5.12 -21.15 -0.26
N ARG A 114 5.13 -20.02 0.48
CA ARG A 114 4.79 -19.97 1.91
C ARG A 114 3.43 -19.34 2.20
N HIS A 115 2.95 -18.44 1.36
CA HIS A 115 1.77 -17.63 1.62
C HIS A 115 0.60 -17.98 0.70
N ARG A 116 -0.33 -18.82 1.18
CA ARG A 116 -1.50 -19.29 0.40
C ARG A 116 -2.34 -18.14 -0.21
N ARG A 117 -2.59 -17.07 0.56
CA ARG A 117 -3.33 -15.88 0.06
C ARG A 117 -2.61 -15.17 -1.09
N PHE A 118 -1.29 -15.11 -1.06
CA PHE A 118 -0.53 -14.53 -2.17
C PHE A 118 -0.47 -15.48 -3.36
N LYS A 119 -0.30 -16.79 -3.10
CA LYS A 119 -0.30 -17.84 -4.13
C LYS A 119 -1.61 -17.89 -4.94
N SER A 120 -2.75 -17.54 -4.33
CA SER A 120 -4.06 -17.58 -5.01
C SER A 120 -4.27 -16.47 -6.03
N LEU A 121 -3.41 -15.45 -6.07
CA LEU A 121 -3.42 -14.44 -7.13
C LEU A 121 -2.86 -15.03 -8.44
N ASP A 122 -3.40 -14.56 -9.57
CA ASP A 122 -2.76 -14.76 -10.87
C ASP A 122 -1.38 -14.11 -10.94
N ASN A 123 -0.60 -14.41 -11.98
CA ASN A 123 0.77 -13.93 -12.10
C ASN A 123 0.84 -12.39 -12.17
N ASP A 124 -0.04 -11.76 -12.94
CA ASP A 124 -0.02 -10.30 -13.15
C ASP A 124 -0.32 -9.55 -11.84
N ARG A 125 -1.34 -10.01 -11.10
CA ARG A 125 -1.66 -9.46 -9.77
C ARG A 125 -0.56 -9.73 -8.75
N ARG A 126 0.12 -10.89 -8.80
CA ARG A 126 1.28 -11.14 -7.93
C ARG A 126 2.40 -10.14 -8.19
N THR A 127 2.75 -9.94 -9.45
CA THR A 127 3.78 -8.97 -9.85
C THR A 127 3.39 -7.55 -9.47
N ALA A 128 2.11 -7.18 -9.62
CA ALA A 128 1.61 -5.88 -9.14
C ALA A 128 1.77 -5.75 -7.61
N VAL A 129 1.34 -6.74 -6.83
CA VAL A 129 1.48 -6.72 -5.36
C VAL A 129 2.95 -6.62 -4.93
N GLU A 130 3.86 -7.32 -5.60
CA GLU A 130 5.31 -7.24 -5.31
C GLU A 130 5.86 -5.84 -5.52
N TRP A 131 5.55 -5.22 -6.66
CA TRP A 131 5.98 -3.84 -6.95
C TRP A 131 5.41 -2.85 -5.95
N LEU A 132 4.09 -2.88 -5.74
CA LEU A 132 3.41 -1.92 -4.88
C LEU A 132 3.81 -2.08 -3.41
N ALA A 133 3.94 -3.31 -2.90
CA ALA A 133 4.41 -3.56 -1.54
C ALA A 133 5.88 -3.16 -1.38
N GLY A 134 6.71 -3.39 -2.40
CA GLY A 134 8.11 -2.97 -2.41
C GLY A 134 8.26 -1.45 -2.26
N MET A 135 7.50 -0.68 -3.05
CA MET A 135 7.49 0.80 -2.94
C MET A 135 7.00 1.27 -1.58
N LEU A 136 5.89 0.70 -1.10
CA LEU A 136 5.34 1.04 0.21
C LEU A 136 6.34 0.75 1.34
N ARG A 137 7.06 -0.36 1.26
CA ARG A 137 8.07 -0.77 2.24
C ARG A 137 9.31 0.13 2.24
N VAL A 138 9.72 0.64 1.07
CA VAL A 138 10.79 1.65 0.98
C VAL A 138 10.30 2.97 1.58
N ALA A 139 9.09 3.41 1.23
CA ALA A 139 8.49 4.64 1.76
C ALA A 139 8.34 4.62 3.30
N ASP A 140 7.88 3.49 3.85
CA ASP A 140 7.78 3.25 5.29
C ASP A 140 9.16 3.33 5.97
N GLY A 141 10.17 2.66 5.40
CA GLY A 141 11.55 2.71 5.91
C GLY A 141 12.17 4.11 5.89
N LEU A 142 11.78 4.94 4.93
CA LEU A 142 12.23 6.34 4.82
C LEU A 142 11.61 7.27 5.87
N ASP A 143 10.48 6.89 6.48
CA ASP A 143 9.86 7.61 7.59
C ASP A 143 9.79 6.75 8.88
N CYS A 144 10.72 5.80 9.04
CA CYS A 144 10.70 4.83 10.15
C CYS A 144 10.80 5.43 11.56
N ASN A 145 11.27 6.67 11.67
CA ASN A 145 11.32 7.44 12.93
C ASN A 145 10.14 8.41 13.09
N HIS A 146 9.17 8.41 12.18
CA HIS A 146 7.97 9.25 12.19
C HIS A 146 8.30 10.75 12.27
N ALA A 147 9.44 11.14 11.71
CA ALA A 147 9.99 12.49 11.82
C ALA A 147 9.66 13.38 10.62
N HIS A 148 9.11 12.80 9.54
CA HIS A 148 8.67 13.49 8.32
C HIS A 148 9.74 14.41 7.71
N LEU A 149 11.00 13.96 7.77
CA LEU A 149 12.16 14.75 7.35
C LEU A 149 12.24 14.90 5.82
N ILE A 150 11.78 13.88 5.09
CA ILE A 150 11.85 13.85 3.62
C ILE A 150 10.65 14.61 3.03
N ARG A 151 10.86 15.85 2.59
CA ARG A 151 9.80 16.68 2.01
C ARG A 151 9.56 16.43 0.53
N ARG A 152 10.55 15.86 -0.16
CA ARG A 152 10.49 15.56 -1.60
C ARG A 152 11.39 14.36 -1.89
N LEU A 153 10.90 13.45 -2.73
CA LEU A 153 11.63 12.30 -3.21
C LEU A 153 11.61 12.29 -4.74
N THR A 154 12.75 11.98 -5.35
CA THR A 154 12.90 11.88 -6.80
C THR A 154 13.69 10.64 -7.15
N CYS A 155 13.21 9.84 -8.09
CA CYS A 155 13.90 8.63 -8.52
C CYS A 155 14.68 8.88 -9.80
N THR A 156 15.89 8.33 -9.88
CA THR A 156 16.63 8.16 -11.14
C THR A 156 16.99 6.70 -11.32
N VAL A 157 16.90 6.23 -12.58
CA VAL A 157 17.18 4.84 -12.95
C VAL A 157 18.40 4.83 -13.87
N SER A 158 19.45 4.11 -13.47
CA SER A 158 20.66 3.93 -14.27
C SER A 158 21.06 2.46 -14.29
N GLY A 159 20.82 1.80 -15.42
CA GLY A 159 21.03 0.35 -15.57
C GLY A 159 20.18 -0.45 -14.57
N LYS A 160 20.84 -1.09 -13.60
CA LYS A 160 20.19 -1.87 -12.53
C LYS A 160 20.11 -1.13 -11.19
N VAL A 161 20.48 0.15 -11.16
CA VAL A 161 20.52 0.97 -9.95
C VAL A 161 19.36 1.96 -9.96
N ILE A 162 18.65 2.03 -8.84
CA ILE A 162 17.68 3.07 -8.53
C ILE A 162 18.31 3.98 -7.47
N THR A 163 18.37 5.28 -7.74
CA THR A 163 18.80 6.30 -6.77
C THR A 163 17.58 7.16 -6.39
N ILE A 164 17.35 7.33 -5.09
CA ILE A 164 16.24 8.08 -4.49
C ILE A 164 16.75 9.14 -3.52
#